data_AF-R6HKX6-F1
#
_entry.id   AF-R6HKX6-F1
#
_cell.length_a   1.000
_cell.length_b   1.000
_cell.length_c   1.000
_cell.angle_alpha   90.00
_cell.angle_beta   90.00
_cell.angle_gamma   90.00
#
_symmetry.space_group_name_H-M   'P 1'
#
loop_
_entity.id
_entity.type
_entity.pdbx_description
1 polymer ?
#
loop_
_entity_poly.entity_id
_entity_poly.type
_entity_poly.pdbx_seq_one_letter_code
_entity_poly.pdbx_strand_id
1 'polypeptide(L)'
;MEEKTTSFKKNANGSYSKKGVLRQTPKDGFVEHDGPGGLEYRKGHGVWWTYETDDPKVTRPFLYIFFALFMGLWNWIFYSCSQGMDPSGRMYVATVGLGINCFCLYVFFGCLRDIRKREKQQQEALQKEREAKRRTEG
;
A
#
# COMPACT_ATOMS: atom_id res chain seq x y z
N MET A 1 -10.12 13.68 21.04
CA MET A 1 -10.51 12.84 19.89
C MET A 1 -10.76 11.40 20.37
N GLU A 2 -12.01 10.97 20.48
CA GLU A 2 -12.36 9.59 20.90
C GLU A 2 -12.68 8.72 19.67
N GLU A 3 -11.87 7.68 19.40
CA GLU A 3 -12.19 6.63 18.43
C GLU A 3 -13.25 5.71 19.04
N LYS A 4 -14.50 5.79 18.58
CA LYS A 4 -15.62 5.12 19.28
C LYS A 4 -16.06 3.82 18.66
N THR A 5 -15.64 3.48 17.44
CA THR A 5 -15.96 2.18 16.85
C THR A 5 -15.01 1.83 15.72
N THR A 6 -14.26 0.75 15.92
CA THR A 6 -13.43 0.12 14.90
C THR A 6 -14.10 -1.20 14.52
N SER A 7 -14.78 -1.26 13.38
CA SER A 7 -15.30 -2.55 12.90
C SER A 7 -14.21 -3.24 12.09
N PHE A 8 -13.80 -4.42 12.56
CA PHE A 8 -12.84 -5.28 11.87
C PHE A 8 -13.61 -6.31 11.06
N LYS A 9 -13.48 -6.29 9.73
CA LYS A 9 -14.00 -7.36 8.87
C LYS A 9 -12.85 -8.04 8.17
N LYS A 10 -12.58 -9.28 8.56
CA LYS A 10 -11.68 -10.20 7.88
C LYS A 10 -12.46 -10.84 6.74
N ASN A 11 -12.04 -10.61 5.51
CA ASN A 11 -12.64 -11.24 4.33
C ASN A 11 -12.06 -12.64 4.11
N ALA A 12 -12.81 -13.50 3.41
CA ALA A 12 -12.43 -14.89 3.14
C ALA A 12 -11.11 -15.06 2.35
N ASN A 13 -10.63 -13.99 1.70
CA ASN A 13 -9.36 -13.92 0.98
C ASN A 13 -8.16 -13.48 1.85
N GLY A 14 -8.36 -13.27 3.16
CA GLY A 14 -7.30 -12.83 4.07
C GLY A 14 -7.04 -11.33 4.08
N SER A 15 -7.83 -10.52 3.35
CA SER A 15 -7.80 -9.06 3.46
C SER A 15 -8.47 -8.57 4.75
N TYR A 16 -7.91 -7.51 5.33
CA TYR A 16 -8.45 -6.82 6.50
C TYR A 16 -8.97 -5.45 6.06
N SER A 17 -10.25 -5.21 6.33
CA SER A 17 -10.83 -3.87 6.20
C SER A 17 -11.08 -3.32 7.61
N LYS A 18 -10.45 -2.17 7.90
CA LYS A 18 -10.66 -1.43 9.13
C LYS A 18 -11.51 -0.21 8.78
N LYS A 19 -12.71 -0.15 9.35
CA LYS A 19 -13.58 1.04 9.27
C LYS A 19 -13.66 1.64 10.65
N GLY A 20 -13.15 2.86 10.78
CA GLY A 20 -13.24 3.66 11.99
C GLY A 20 -14.22 4.80 11.82
N VAL A 21 -15.04 5.07 12.84
CA VAL A 21 -15.88 6.27 12.91
C VAL A 21 -15.28 7.21 13.96
N LEU A 22 -14.77 8.36 13.52
CA LEU A 22 -14.41 9.44 14.43
C LEU A 22 -15.67 10.22 14.80
N ARG A 23 -15.99 10.23 16.10
CA ARG A 23 -16.93 11.20 16.66
C ARG A 23 -16.12 12.25 17.39
N GLN A 24 -16.03 13.45 16.83
CA GLN A 24 -15.45 14.59 17.54
C GLN A 24 -16.28 14.90 18.80
N THR A 25 -15.64 15.28 19.90
CA THR A 25 -16.33 15.76 21.12
C THR A 25 -16.22 17.28 21.21
N PRO A 26 -17.08 17.99 21.96
CA PRO A 26 -17.07 19.47 22.00
C PRO A 26 -15.73 20.11 22.40
N LYS A 27 -14.81 19.33 22.98
CA LYS A 27 -13.45 19.73 23.34
C LYS A 27 -12.47 19.74 22.15
N ASP A 28 -12.81 19.11 21.03
CA ASP A 28 -11.95 18.95 19.86
C ASP A 28 -12.08 20.10 18.85
N GLY A 29 -12.86 21.15 19.17
CA GLY A 29 -13.14 22.28 18.29
C GLY A 29 -14.22 21.98 17.24
N PHE A 30 -14.96 23.01 16.81
CA PHE A 30 -15.90 22.91 15.69
C PHE A 30 -15.17 23.15 14.37
N VAL A 31 -15.57 22.45 13.31
CA VAL A 31 -15.07 22.67 11.94
C VAL A 31 -16.01 23.65 11.24
N GLU A 32 -15.45 24.73 10.68
CA GLU A 32 -16.20 25.71 9.89
C GLU A 32 -16.60 25.10 8.54
N HIS A 33 -17.85 25.32 8.14
CA HIS A 33 -18.39 24.84 6.87
C HIS A 33 -19.09 26.01 6.18
N ASP A 34 -18.65 26.36 4.96
CA ASP A 34 -19.31 27.38 4.16
C ASP A 34 -20.55 26.78 3.48
N GLY A 35 -21.73 27.23 3.91
CA GLY A 35 -23.03 26.87 3.33
C GLY A 35 -23.89 28.12 3.06
N PRO A 36 -24.98 28.02 2.26
CA PRO A 36 -25.67 29.16 1.66
C PRO A 36 -26.48 30.05 2.62
N GLY A 37 -26.27 29.94 3.94
CA GLY A 37 -27.01 30.65 4.98
C GLY A 37 -26.15 31.19 6.14
N GLY A 38 -24.81 31.21 5.99
CA GLY A 38 -23.87 31.60 7.05
C GLY A 38 -23.19 30.40 7.72
N LEU A 39 -22.17 30.70 8.55
CA LEU A 39 -21.32 29.72 9.25
C LEU A 39 -22.14 28.79 10.16
N GLU A 40 -22.58 27.64 9.64
CA GLU A 40 -23.18 26.58 10.44
C GLU A 40 -22.07 25.70 11.04
N TYR A 41 -21.90 25.77 12.36
CA TYR A 41 -21.01 24.85 13.08
C TYR A 41 -21.61 23.44 13.11
N ARG A 42 -21.24 22.60 12.13
CA ARG A 42 -21.64 21.18 12.11
C ARG A 42 -20.52 20.30 12.66
N LYS A 43 -20.92 19.30 13.45
CA LYS A 43 -20.03 18.29 14.01
C LYS A 43 -19.45 17.44 12.86
N GLY A 44 -18.16 17.56 12.60
CA GLY A 44 -17.50 16.87 11.50
C GLY A 44 -17.55 15.35 11.67
N HIS A 45 -17.99 14.63 10.64
CA HIS A 45 -17.96 13.18 10.56
C HIS A 45 -16.84 12.76 9.59
N GLY A 46 -15.73 12.26 10.13
CA GLY A 46 -14.66 11.65 9.35
C GLY A 46 -14.84 10.13 9.25
N VAL A 47 -14.99 9.61 8.04
CA VAL A 47 -14.97 8.17 7.76
C VAL A 47 -13.70 7.88 6.97
N TRP A 48 -12.83 7.01 7.51
CA TRP A 48 -11.70 6.48 6.76
C TRP A 48 -11.87 4.99 6.49
N TRP A 49 -11.35 4.57 5.35
CA TRP A 49 -11.20 3.17 4.98
C TRP A 49 -9.71 2.88 4.83
N THR A 50 -9.22 1.81 5.47
CA THR A 50 -7.92 1.24 5.11
C THR A 50 -8.16 -0.18 4.61
N TYR A 51 -7.62 -0.47 3.43
CA TYR A 51 -7.64 -1.79 2.83
C TYR A 51 -6.22 -2.35 2.91
N GLU A 52 -6.02 -3.30 3.81
CA GLU A 52 -4.77 -4.04 3.93
C GLU A 52 -5.01 -5.45 3.43
N THR A 53 -4.25 -5.87 2.41
CA THR A 53 -4.33 -7.23 1.88
C THR A 53 -2.95 -7.84 1.85
N ASP A 54 -2.79 -8.96 2.55
CA ASP A 54 -1.61 -9.82 2.47
C ASP A 54 -1.75 -10.87 1.37
N ASP A 55 -2.84 -10.86 0.59
CA ASP A 55 -3.08 -11.82 -0.48
C ASP A 55 -2.01 -11.66 -1.59
N PRO A 56 -1.18 -12.69 -1.83
CA PRO A 56 -0.18 -12.69 -2.88
C PRO A 56 -0.75 -12.39 -4.27
N LYS A 57 -2.01 -12.80 -4.52
CA LYS A 57 -2.67 -12.61 -5.83
C LYS A 57 -2.93 -11.15 -6.16
N VAL A 58 -3.06 -10.30 -5.15
CA VAL A 58 -3.30 -8.85 -5.32
C VAL A 58 -2.00 -8.08 -5.15
N THR A 59 -1.19 -8.43 -4.15
CA THR A 59 0.07 -7.74 -3.85
C THR A 59 1.14 -7.92 -4.93
N ARG A 60 1.20 -9.09 -5.58
CA ARG A 60 2.17 -9.38 -6.64
C ARG A 60 1.96 -8.55 -7.92
N PRO A 61 0.77 -8.54 -8.57
CA PRO A 61 0.56 -7.70 -9.75
C PRO A 61 0.66 -6.20 -9.40
N PHE A 62 0.20 -5.79 -8.22
CA PHE A 62 0.38 -4.43 -7.75
C PHE A 62 1.86 -4.03 -7.67
N LEU A 63 2.71 -4.89 -7.08
CA LEU A 63 4.15 -4.66 -7.00
C LEU A 63 4.79 -4.50 -8.38
N TYR A 64 4.43 -5.33 -9.37
CA TYR A 64 4.93 -5.20 -10.74
C TYR A 64 4.52 -3.87 -11.38
N ILE A 65 3.25 -3.49 -11.27
CA ILE A 65 2.73 -2.24 -11.85
C ILE A 65 3.38 -1.04 -11.18
N PHE A 66 3.42 -1.01 -9.86
CA PHE A 66 4.06 0.06 -9.10
C PHE A 66 5.54 0.19 -9.46
N PHE A 67 6.26 -0.94 -9.53
CA PHE A 67 7.68 -0.93 -9.88
C PHE A 67 7.93 -0.45 -11.31
N ALA A 68 7.11 -0.87 -12.28
CA ALA A 68 7.22 -0.43 -13.66
C ALA A 68 7.01 1.09 -13.80
N LEU A 69 5.96 1.62 -13.14
CA LEU A 69 5.70 3.06 -13.13
C LEU A 69 6.81 3.84 -12.43
N PHE A 70 7.30 3.34 -11.29
CA PHE A 70 8.39 3.96 -10.54
C PHE A 70 9.68 4.02 -11.37
N MET A 71 10.11 2.90 -11.96
CA MET A 71 11.30 2.84 -12.81
C MET A 71 11.17 3.70 -14.06
N GLY A 72 9.99 3.72 -14.69
CA GLY A 72 9.73 4.55 -15.87
C GLY A 72 9.84 6.04 -15.55
N LEU A 73 9.18 6.49 -14.48
CA LEU A 73 9.23 7.88 -14.02
C LEU A 73 10.65 8.28 -13.61
N TRP A 74 11.36 7.41 -12.90
CA TRP A 74 12.71 7.70 -12.40
C TRP A 74 13.74 7.81 -13.53
N ASN A 75 13.70 6.91 -14.51
CA ASN A 75 14.55 7.02 -15.69
C ASN A 75 14.20 8.26 -16.54
N TRP A 76 12.93 8.63 -16.62
CA TRP A 76 12.51 9.87 -17.28
C TRP A 76 13.07 11.12 -16.59
N ILE A 77 13.05 11.16 -15.25
CA ILE A 77 13.62 12.27 -14.48
C ILE A 77 15.13 12.39 -14.75
N PHE A 78 15.88 11.29 -14.67
CA PHE A 78 17.32 11.34 -14.94
C PHE A 78 17.64 11.74 -16.38
N TYR A 79 16.88 11.22 -17.34
CA TYR A 79 17.02 11.61 -18.73
C TYR A 79 16.80 13.11 -18.90
N SER A 80 15.72 13.65 -18.32
CA SER A 80 15.39 15.07 -18.37
C SER A 80 16.48 15.94 -17.72
N CYS A 81 17.00 15.54 -16.55
CA CYS A 81 18.09 16.25 -15.88
C CYS A 81 19.40 16.20 -16.66
N SER A 82 19.63 15.15 -17.46
CA SER A 82 20.84 15.02 -18.29
C SER A 82 20.81 15.90 -19.56
N GLN A 83 19.63 16.41 -19.95
CA GLN A 83 19.50 17.30 -21.09
C GLN A 83 20.15 18.65 -20.79
N GLY A 84 21.04 19.10 -21.68
CA GLY A 84 21.77 20.36 -21.52
C GLY A 84 23.01 20.29 -20.60
N MET A 85 23.33 19.13 -20.02
CA MET A 85 24.59 18.95 -19.29
C MET A 85 25.76 18.64 -20.23
N ASP A 86 26.97 19.04 -19.82
CA ASP A 86 28.23 18.63 -20.43
C ASP A 86 28.45 17.11 -20.34
N PRO A 87 29.31 16.52 -21.20
CA PRO A 87 29.53 15.06 -21.25
C PRO A 87 29.91 14.43 -19.90
N SER A 88 30.73 15.12 -19.09
CA SER A 88 31.10 14.69 -17.74
C SER A 88 29.90 14.67 -16.78
N GLY A 89 29.05 15.69 -16.83
CA GLY A 89 27.82 15.78 -16.05
C GLY A 89 26.82 14.68 -16.41
N ARG A 90 26.69 14.37 -17.71
CA ARG A 90 25.86 13.25 -18.18
C ARG A 90 26.36 11.90 -17.66
N MET A 91 27.67 11.68 -17.67
CA MET A 91 28.27 10.47 -17.10
C MET A 91 28.00 10.33 -15.60
N TYR A 92 28.08 11.43 -14.85
CA TYR A 92 27.76 11.43 -13.42
C TYR A 92 26.29 11.05 -13.17
N VAL A 93 25.35 11.71 -13.87
CA VAL A 93 23.91 11.42 -13.74
C VAL A 93 23.59 9.98 -14.15
N ALA A 94 24.21 9.48 -15.22
CA ALA A 94 24.04 8.09 -15.65
C ALA A 94 24.56 7.10 -14.59
N THR A 95 25.70 7.38 -13.96
CA THR A 95 26.28 6.52 -12.91
C THR A 95 25.39 6.50 -11.66
N VAL A 96 24.90 7.67 -11.22
CA VAL A 96 23.97 7.77 -10.09
C VAL A 96 22.65 7.07 -10.41
N GLY A 97 22.10 7.30 -11.61
CA GLY A 97 20.88 6.65 -12.07
C GLY A 97 21.00 5.14 -12.12
N LEU A 98 22.13 4.61 -12.60
CA LEU A 98 22.41 3.17 -12.62
C LEU A 98 22.50 2.61 -11.21
N GLY A 99 23.18 3.29 -10.29
CA GLY A 99 23.25 2.90 -8.87
C GLY A 99 21.86 2.80 -8.23
N ILE A 100 20.99 3.78 -8.47
CA ILE A 100 19.63 3.76 -7.93
C ILE A 100 18.77 2.67 -8.59
N ASN A 101 18.89 2.47 -9.91
CA ASN A 101 18.22 1.38 -10.60
C ASN A 101 18.61 0.00 -10.01
N CYS A 102 19.90 -0.22 -9.73
CA CYS A 102 20.38 -1.44 -9.06
C CYS A 102 19.78 -1.61 -7.65
N PHE A 103 19.71 -0.53 -6.86
CA PHE A 103 19.08 -0.55 -5.55
C PHE A 103 17.58 -0.87 -5.63
N CYS A 104 16.87 -0.26 -6.56
CA CYS A 104 15.45 -0.51 -6.80
C CYS A 104 15.20 -1.98 -7.16
N LEU A 105 16.02 -2.56 -8.04
CA LEU A 105 15.95 -3.99 -8.38
C LEU A 105 16.21 -4.89 -7.16
N TYR A 106 17.19 -4.55 -6.32
CA TYR A 106 17.47 -5.29 -5.09
C TYR A 106 16.24 -5.32 -4.16
N VAL A 107 15.62 -4.17 -3.91
CA VAL A 107 14.41 -4.07 -3.08
C VAL A 107 13.26 -4.86 -3.71
N PHE A 108 13.06 -4.74 -5.02
CA PHE A 108 12.00 -5.43 -5.75
C PHE A 108 12.11 -6.97 -5.65
N PHE A 109 13.31 -7.53 -5.86
CA PHE A 109 13.53 -8.96 -5.67
C PHE A 109 13.36 -9.40 -4.21
N GLY A 110 13.72 -8.53 -3.25
CA GLY A 110 13.42 -8.74 -1.83
C GLY A 110 11.93 -8.89 -1.56
N CYS A 111 11.11 -7.95 -2.04
CA CYS A 111 9.65 -8.00 -1.92
C CYS A 111 9.05 -9.25 -2.60
N LEU A 112 9.51 -9.60 -3.81
CA LEU A 112 9.06 -10.81 -4.49
C LEU A 112 9.40 -12.09 -3.72
N ARG A 113 10.56 -12.14 -3.07
CA ARG A 113 10.97 -13.28 -2.24
C ARG A 113 10.05 -13.43 -1.02
N ASP A 114 9.70 -12.32 -0.38
CA ASP A 114 8.79 -12.33 0.76
C ASP A 114 7.37 -12.73 0.36
N ILE A 115 6.87 -12.25 -0.78
CA ILE A 115 5.57 -12.67 -1.33
C ILE A 115 5.57 -14.18 -1.58
N ARG A 116 6.60 -14.73 -2.23
CA ARG A 116 6.71 -16.19 -2.47
C ARG A 116 6.76 -16.99 -1.18
N LYS A 117 7.43 -16.48 -0.14
CA LYS A 117 7.48 -17.13 1.18
C LYS A 117 6.09 -17.21 1.80
N ARG A 118 5.30 -16.13 1.70
CA ARG A 118 3.90 -16.08 2.16
C ARG A 118 2.98 -16.98 1.34
N GLU A 119 3.12 -17.03 0.02
CA GLU A 119 2.40 -17.96 -0.86
C GLU A 119 2.59 -19.41 -0.40
N LYS A 120 3.84 -19.81 -0.14
CA LYS A 120 4.18 -21.15 0.30
C LYS A 120 3.53 -21.48 1.66
N GLN A 121 3.60 -20.55 2.62
CA GLN A 121 2.97 -20.72 3.94
C GLN A 121 1.45 -20.87 3.84
N GLN A 122 0.78 -20.08 2.99
CA GLN A 122 -0.66 -20.20 2.76
C GLN A 122 -1.04 -21.53 2.11
N GLN A 123 -0.25 -22.02 1.15
CA GLN A 123 -0.49 -23.32 0.53
C GLN A 123 -0.32 -24.49 1.51
N GLU A 124 0.73 -24.46 2.34
CA GLU A 124 0.96 -25.47 3.37
C GLU A 124 -0.15 -25.49 4.42
N ALA A 125 -0.64 -24.32 4.85
CA ALA A 125 -1.77 -24.22 5.77
C ALA A 125 -3.06 -24.81 5.18
N LEU A 126 -3.35 -24.51 3.91
CA LEU A 126 -4.52 -25.04 3.20
C LEU A 126 -4.44 -26.57 3.02
N GLN A 127 -3.26 -27.11 2.74
CA GLN A 127 -3.04 -28.56 2.64
C GLN A 127 -3.29 -29.27 3.97
N LYS A 128 -2.74 -28.74 5.07
CA LYS A 128 -2.97 -29.27 6.42
C LYS A 128 -4.45 -29.25 6.80
N GLU A 129 -5.17 -28.20 6.44
CA GLU A 129 -6.62 -28.12 6.71
C GLU A 129 -7.42 -29.17 5.91
N ARG A 130 -7.05 -29.41 4.64
CA ARG A 130 -7.67 -30.45 3.81
C ARG A 130 -7.36 -31.86 4.29
N GLU A 131 -6.15 -32.10 4.79
CA GLU A 131 -5.78 -33.38 5.39
C GLU A 131 -6.49 -33.63 6.72
N ALA A 132 -6.64 -32.59 7.55
CA ALA A 132 -7.40 -32.67 8.78
C ALA A 132 -8.87 -33.02 8.52
N LYS A 133 -9.52 -32.36 7.54
CA LYS A 133 -10.91 -32.66 7.14
C LYS A 133 -11.08 -34.09 6.63
N ARG A 134 -10.12 -34.57 5.81
CA ARG A 134 -10.13 -35.97 5.34
C ARG A 134 -9.99 -37.01 6.45
N ARG A 135 -9.34 -36.69 7.57
CA ARG A 135 -9.23 -37.58 8.73
C ARG A 135 -10.45 -37.55 9.66
N THR A 136 -11.28 -36.52 9.59
CA THR A 136 -12.51 -36.41 10.39
C THR A 136 -13.75 -36.95 9.68
N GLU A 137 -13.70 -37.07 8.36
CA GLU A 137 -14.83 -37.51 7.52
C GLU A 137 -14.68 -38.95 6.97
N GLY A 138 -13.54 -39.60 7.19
CA GLY A 138 -13.27 -41.00 6.80
C GLY A 138 -13.09 -41.90 8.02
#